data_AF-A0AAN6JVL2-F1
#
_entry.id   AF-A0AAN6JVL2-F1
#
_cell.length_a   1.000
_cell.length_b   1.000
_cell.length_c   1.000
_cell.angle_alpha   90.00
_cell.angle_beta   90.00
_cell.angle_gamma   90.00
#
_symmetry.space_group_name_H-M   'P 1'
#
loop_
_entity.id
_entity.type
_entity.pdbx_description
1 polymer ?
#
loop_
_entity_poly.entity_id
_entity_poly.type
_entity_poly.pdbx_seq_one_letter_code
_entity_poly.pdbx_strand_id
1 'polypeptide(L)'
;MASQKYPTRKLGGEDVSAIGLGCMGMSFAYTSFGGYDDKASAEVLTKAADIGMTFWDTSDIYGPHTNEKLIGKWFNDTGRRKEIFLASKFGNLRDAQGNPTVRGDKEYVKKACHDSLERLGIDQIDLYYQHRVDDKVPIEETVGAMVELKKEGKIRMLGLSECSATTLRRACKVHQIAAAQMEFSPFALEIESEQTEFLKTARELGVKIVAYSPLGRGFLTGTIQSRDDLDPSDNRVNHPRFAEGHFQENLKLVNTLSEVARKKGCTPSQLALA
;
A
#
# COMPACT_ATOMS: atom_id res chain seq x y z
N MET A 1 -17.63 -20.40 -17.74
CA MET A 1 -16.15 -20.36 -17.87
C MET A 1 -15.59 -20.39 -16.46
N ALA A 2 -14.70 -21.32 -16.11
CA ALA A 2 -14.06 -21.29 -14.79
C ALA A 2 -13.34 -19.95 -14.66
N SER A 3 -13.68 -19.14 -13.65
CA SER A 3 -13.05 -17.84 -13.39
C SER A 3 -11.54 -18.04 -13.40
N GLN A 4 -10.85 -17.38 -14.33
CA GLN A 4 -9.40 -17.38 -14.36
C GLN A 4 -8.92 -16.94 -12.98
N LYS A 5 -8.34 -17.87 -12.20
CA LYS A 5 -7.89 -17.56 -10.84
C LYS A 5 -6.72 -16.60 -10.96
N TYR A 6 -6.89 -15.38 -10.44
CA TYR A 6 -5.80 -14.45 -10.26
C TYR A 6 -4.65 -15.17 -9.54
N PRO A 7 -3.38 -15.05 -9.98
CA PRO A 7 -2.27 -15.75 -9.35
C PRO A 7 -2.23 -15.40 -7.86
N THR A 8 -1.94 -16.37 -7.00
CA THR A 8 -1.88 -16.16 -5.55
C THR A 8 -0.44 -16.22 -5.02
N ARG A 9 -0.25 -15.67 -3.83
CA ARG A 9 0.98 -15.76 -3.03
C ARG A 9 0.63 -16.03 -1.57
N LYS A 10 1.57 -16.63 -0.83
CA LYS A 10 1.43 -16.86 0.60
C LYS A 10 1.80 -15.63 1.41
N LEU A 11 0.88 -15.15 2.24
CA LEU A 11 1.06 -14.08 3.21
C LEU A 11 0.58 -14.55 4.58
N GLY A 12 1.49 -14.69 5.54
CA GLY A 12 1.14 -15.22 6.88
C GLY A 12 0.48 -16.61 6.88
N GLY A 13 0.71 -17.43 5.86
CA GLY A 13 0.12 -18.77 5.69
C GLY A 13 -1.12 -18.83 4.80
N GLU A 14 -1.74 -17.68 4.51
CA GLU A 14 -2.93 -17.58 3.67
C GLU A 14 -2.59 -17.28 2.22
N ASP A 15 -3.44 -17.75 1.30
CA ASP A 15 -3.36 -17.38 -0.11
C ASP A 15 -4.06 -16.04 -0.33
N VAL A 16 -3.31 -15.06 -0.82
CA VAL A 16 -3.83 -13.75 -1.24
C VAL A 16 -3.52 -13.54 -2.72
N SER A 17 -4.28 -12.68 -3.39
CA SER A 17 -3.97 -12.34 -4.79
C SER A 17 -2.59 -11.69 -4.90
N ALA A 18 -1.78 -12.14 -5.86
CA ALA A 18 -0.40 -11.71 -6.07
C ALA A 18 -0.30 -10.22 -6.47
N ILE A 19 -1.34 -9.72 -7.13
CA ILE A 19 -1.58 -8.30 -7.33
C ILE A 19 -2.74 -7.92 -6.42
N GLY A 20 -2.58 -6.83 -5.68
CA GLY A 20 -3.61 -6.26 -4.83
C GLY A 20 -4.21 -4.98 -5.40
N LEU A 21 -5.27 -4.50 -4.76
CA LEU A 21 -5.90 -3.22 -5.03
C LEU A 21 -5.48 -2.18 -3.98
N GLY A 22 -4.66 -1.21 -4.39
CA GLY A 22 -4.39 -0.03 -3.57
C GLY A 22 -5.55 0.96 -3.69
N CYS A 23 -6.23 1.25 -2.59
CA CYS A 23 -7.46 2.06 -2.59
C CYS A 23 -7.21 3.57 -2.45
N MET A 24 -5.96 4.00 -2.23
CA MET A 24 -5.58 5.41 -2.03
C MET A 24 -6.13 6.36 -3.11
N GLY A 25 -6.12 5.92 -4.37
CA GLY A 25 -6.59 6.73 -5.50
C GLY A 25 -8.10 7.01 -5.50
N MET A 26 -8.87 6.29 -4.69
CA MET A 26 -10.32 6.45 -4.61
C MET A 26 -10.73 7.67 -3.76
N SER A 27 -9.85 8.17 -2.87
CA SER A 27 -10.21 9.31 -2.01
C SER A 27 -9.07 10.19 -1.51
N PHE A 28 -7.81 9.99 -1.92
CA PHE A 28 -6.67 10.73 -1.36
C PHE A 28 -5.65 11.32 -2.32
N ALA A 29 -5.28 10.62 -3.41
CA ALA A 29 -4.22 11.07 -4.30
C ALA A 29 -4.44 10.68 -5.76
N TYR A 30 -3.63 11.26 -6.65
CA TYR A 30 -3.62 11.00 -8.09
C TYR A 30 -4.92 11.37 -8.81
N THR A 31 -5.74 12.26 -8.23
CA THR A 31 -6.90 12.78 -8.94
C THR A 31 -6.45 13.67 -10.09
N SER A 32 -6.98 13.36 -11.25
CA SER A 32 -7.07 14.25 -12.40
C SER A 32 -8.54 14.24 -12.84
N PHE A 33 -9.03 15.31 -13.44
CA PHE A 33 -10.36 15.32 -14.10
C PHE A 33 -11.59 15.14 -13.19
N GLY A 34 -11.75 15.99 -12.16
CA GLY A 34 -13.05 16.15 -11.47
C GLY A 34 -13.17 15.58 -10.06
N GLY A 35 -12.10 15.01 -9.50
CA GLY A 35 -12.04 14.59 -8.09
C GLY A 35 -12.33 13.11 -7.87
N TYR A 36 -12.97 12.80 -6.74
CA TYR A 36 -13.29 11.43 -6.32
C TYR A 36 -14.77 11.10 -6.57
N ASP A 37 -15.04 9.89 -7.03
CA ASP A 37 -16.40 9.36 -7.25
C ASP A 37 -16.55 8.02 -6.51
N ASP A 38 -17.32 8.04 -5.41
CA ASP A 38 -17.58 6.88 -4.57
C ASP A 38 -18.35 5.77 -5.32
N LYS A 39 -19.22 6.14 -6.27
CA LYS A 39 -19.97 5.16 -7.06
C LYS A 39 -19.03 4.42 -8.01
N ALA A 40 -18.21 5.16 -8.76
CA ALA A 40 -17.21 4.55 -9.64
C ALA A 40 -16.20 3.72 -8.85
N SER A 41 -15.80 4.19 -7.66
CA SER A 41 -14.90 3.44 -6.78
C SER A 41 -15.53 2.13 -6.29
N ALA A 42 -16.82 2.13 -5.93
CA ALA A 42 -17.55 0.92 -5.56
C ALA A 42 -17.68 -0.08 -6.73
N GLU A 43 -17.84 0.41 -7.96
CA GLU A 43 -17.81 -0.42 -9.17
C GLU A 43 -16.44 -1.09 -9.37
N VAL A 44 -15.34 -0.35 -9.12
CA VAL A 44 -13.97 -0.90 -9.17
C VAL A 44 -13.75 -1.95 -8.07
N LEU A 45 -14.17 -1.69 -6.83
CA LEU A 45 -14.11 -2.66 -5.72
C LEU A 45 -14.86 -3.95 -6.07
N THR A 46 -16.07 -3.83 -6.61
CA THR A 46 -16.88 -4.97 -7.05
C THR A 46 -16.16 -5.75 -8.15
N LYS A 47 -15.66 -5.06 -9.19
CA LYS A 47 -14.95 -5.71 -10.28
C LYS A 47 -13.68 -6.42 -9.81
N ALA A 48 -12.93 -5.81 -8.89
CA ALA A 48 -11.74 -6.40 -8.30
C ALA A 48 -12.06 -7.71 -7.56
N ALA A 49 -13.10 -7.71 -6.73
CA ALA A 49 -13.55 -8.92 -6.05
C ALA A 49 -13.99 -10.00 -7.06
N ASP A 50 -14.75 -9.64 -8.09
CA ASP A 50 -15.27 -10.56 -9.10
C ASP A 50 -14.17 -11.27 -9.91
N ILE A 51 -13.04 -10.60 -10.14
CA ILE A 51 -11.89 -11.20 -10.84
C ILE A 51 -10.91 -11.91 -9.89
N GLY A 52 -11.21 -11.97 -8.59
CA GLY A 52 -10.36 -12.62 -7.59
C GLY A 52 -9.14 -11.81 -7.16
N MET A 53 -9.14 -10.48 -7.35
CA MET A 53 -8.17 -9.57 -6.76
C MET A 53 -8.62 -9.26 -5.33
N THR A 54 -8.26 -10.14 -4.40
CA THR A 54 -8.78 -10.16 -3.02
C THR A 54 -7.86 -9.50 -2.00
N PHE A 55 -6.63 -9.13 -2.34
CA PHE A 55 -5.76 -8.38 -1.44
C PHE A 55 -6.00 -6.87 -1.60
N TRP A 56 -6.67 -6.24 -0.63
CA TRP A 56 -6.99 -4.80 -0.68
C TRP A 56 -6.19 -4.04 0.37
N ASP A 57 -5.69 -2.86 0.00
CA ASP A 57 -4.85 -2.03 0.85
C ASP A 57 -5.42 -0.60 0.96
N THR A 58 -5.65 -0.16 2.20
CA THR A 58 -6.13 1.18 2.57
C THR A 58 -5.30 1.77 3.72
N SER A 59 -5.69 2.93 4.26
CA SER A 59 -5.09 3.57 5.44
C SER A 59 -6.04 4.60 6.04
N ASP A 60 -5.95 4.80 7.35
CA ASP A 60 -6.67 5.87 8.05
C ASP A 60 -6.44 7.28 7.48
N ILE A 61 -5.25 7.57 6.95
CA ILE A 61 -4.89 8.89 6.39
C ILE A 61 -5.46 9.15 4.99
N TYR A 62 -6.00 8.14 4.30
CA TYR A 62 -6.55 8.31 2.95
C TYR A 62 -7.94 8.98 3.02
N GLY A 63 -8.03 10.23 2.54
CA GLY A 63 -9.20 11.09 2.69
C GLY A 63 -8.93 12.37 3.46
N PRO A 64 -8.52 12.33 4.74
CA PRO A 64 -8.43 11.20 5.68
C PRO A 64 -9.77 10.52 6.00
N HIS A 65 -9.70 9.27 6.46
CA HIS A 65 -10.80 8.46 6.98
C HIS A 65 -11.93 8.11 5.99
N THR A 66 -12.04 8.78 4.85
CA THR A 66 -13.10 8.53 3.86
C THR A 66 -12.87 7.23 3.09
N ASN A 67 -11.62 6.82 2.87
CA ASN A 67 -11.32 5.59 2.14
C ASN A 67 -11.82 4.34 2.88
N GLU A 68 -11.56 4.28 4.19
CA GLU A 68 -12.06 3.21 5.05
C GLU A 68 -13.60 3.20 5.12
N LYS A 69 -14.24 4.37 5.17
CA LYS A 69 -15.71 4.48 5.13
C LYS A 69 -16.30 3.98 3.82
N LEU A 70 -15.67 4.31 2.68
CA LEU A 70 -16.08 3.84 1.36
C LEU A 70 -16.01 2.30 1.28
N ILE A 71 -14.89 1.71 1.71
CA ILE A 71 -14.70 0.27 1.74
C ILE A 71 -15.68 -0.39 2.73
N GLY A 72 -15.88 0.20 3.91
CA GLY A 72 -16.83 -0.29 4.91
C GLY A 72 -18.27 -0.28 4.41
N LYS A 73 -18.67 0.78 3.71
CA LYS A 73 -19.97 0.84 3.02
C LYS A 73 -20.10 -0.29 1.99
N TRP A 74 -19.06 -0.53 1.18
CA TRP A 74 -19.08 -1.63 0.21
C TRP A 74 -19.21 -3.00 0.89
N PHE A 75 -18.54 -3.23 2.02
CA PHE A 75 -18.71 -4.47 2.80
C PHE A 75 -20.14 -4.63 3.33
N ASN A 76 -20.72 -3.57 3.88
CA ASN A 76 -22.09 -3.60 4.39
C ASN A 76 -23.10 -3.88 3.27
N ASP A 77 -22.96 -3.20 2.13
CA ASP A 77 -23.91 -3.29 1.03
C ASP A 77 -23.85 -4.66 0.31
N THR A 78 -22.66 -5.28 0.26
CA THR A 78 -22.46 -6.53 -0.49
C THR A 78 -22.40 -7.79 0.37
N GLY A 79 -22.06 -7.67 1.66
CA GLY A 79 -21.81 -8.80 2.56
C GLY A 79 -20.51 -9.57 2.26
N ARG A 80 -19.65 -9.08 1.36
CA ARG A 80 -18.49 -9.82 0.81
C ARG A 80 -17.19 -9.65 1.59
N ARG A 81 -17.23 -9.13 2.83
CA ARG A 81 -16.03 -8.91 3.67
C ARG A 81 -15.14 -10.16 3.80
N LYS A 82 -15.75 -11.35 3.88
CA LYS A 82 -15.03 -12.64 4.01
C LYS A 82 -14.21 -13.03 2.78
N GLU A 83 -14.49 -12.45 1.62
CA GLU A 83 -13.73 -12.72 0.39
C GLU A 83 -12.43 -11.93 0.30
N ILE A 84 -12.32 -10.84 1.07
CA ILE A 84 -11.25 -9.85 0.93
C ILE A 84 -10.24 -10.04 2.06
N PHE A 85 -8.95 -10.11 1.71
CA PHE A 85 -7.85 -9.92 2.64
C PHE A 85 -7.56 -8.42 2.73
N LEU A 86 -7.95 -7.79 3.83
CA LEU A 86 -7.86 -6.34 4.01
C LEU A 86 -6.63 -5.94 4.82
N ALA A 87 -5.80 -5.10 4.21
CA ALA A 87 -4.77 -4.34 4.89
C ALA A 87 -5.21 -2.90 5.17
N SER A 88 -4.98 -2.43 6.40
CA SER A 88 -5.06 -1.00 6.74
C SER A 88 -3.81 -0.57 7.53
N LYS A 89 -3.65 0.73 7.72
CA LYS A 89 -2.47 1.33 8.35
C LYS A 89 -2.85 2.49 9.26
N PHE A 90 -1.96 2.74 10.22
CA PHE A 90 -2.03 3.87 11.14
C PHE A 90 -0.70 4.61 11.24
N GLY A 91 -0.74 5.74 11.94
CA GLY A 91 0.45 6.41 12.46
C GLY A 91 0.79 7.68 11.72
N ASN A 92 0.39 7.82 10.46
CA ASN A 92 0.52 9.09 9.73
C ASN A 92 -0.58 10.06 10.16
N LEU A 93 -0.17 11.27 10.51
CA LEU A 93 -1.03 12.33 11.00
C LEU A 93 -0.64 13.67 10.37
N ARG A 94 -1.46 14.68 10.61
CA ARG A 94 -1.11 16.08 10.41
C ARG A 94 -1.23 16.84 11.72
N ASP A 95 -0.26 17.70 12.01
CA ASP A 95 -0.35 18.61 13.15
C ASP A 95 -1.38 19.74 12.91
N ALA A 96 -1.54 20.64 13.89
CA ALA A 96 -2.49 21.75 13.79
C ALA A 96 -2.17 22.73 12.65
N GLN A 97 -0.94 22.74 12.15
CA GLN A 97 -0.47 23.55 11.03
C GLN A 97 -0.55 22.79 9.70
N GLY A 98 -0.99 21.52 9.72
CA GLY A 98 -1.10 20.67 8.55
C GLY A 98 0.19 19.94 8.18
N ASN A 99 1.28 20.07 8.95
CA ASN A 99 2.53 19.39 8.66
C ASN A 99 2.42 17.89 8.95
N PRO A 100 3.06 17.03 8.14
CA PRO A 100 3.12 15.61 8.44
C PRO A 100 3.77 15.34 9.80
N THR A 101 3.14 14.49 10.59
CA THR A 101 3.68 13.97 11.85
C THR A 101 3.37 12.48 11.97
N VAL A 102 4.09 11.78 12.85
CA VAL A 102 3.96 10.34 13.04
C VAL A 102 3.73 10.03 14.51
N ARG A 103 2.86 9.05 14.79
CA ARG A 103 2.59 8.54 16.14
C ARG A 103 2.65 7.01 16.15
N GLY A 104 3.52 6.45 16.98
CA GLY A 104 3.71 5.01 17.18
C GLY A 104 3.52 4.55 18.63
N ASP A 105 3.17 5.45 19.55
CA ASP A 105 2.96 5.10 20.96
C ASP A 105 1.75 4.20 21.16
N LYS A 106 1.80 3.41 22.24
CA LYS A 106 0.82 2.36 22.53
C LYS A 106 -0.62 2.87 22.54
N GLU A 107 -0.89 4.01 23.18
CA GLU A 107 -2.24 4.55 23.29
C GLU A 107 -2.79 4.95 21.92
N TYR A 108 -1.98 5.61 21.09
CA TYR A 108 -2.39 5.97 19.74
C TYR A 108 -2.62 4.75 18.85
N VAL A 109 -1.75 3.72 18.90
CA VAL A 109 -1.89 2.50 18.10
C VAL A 109 -3.26 1.85 18.35
N LYS A 110 -3.65 1.71 19.62
CA LYS A 110 -4.93 1.13 20.00
C LYS A 110 -6.11 1.97 19.53
N LYS A 111 -6.06 3.28 19.80
CA LYS A 111 -7.11 4.21 19.37
C LYS A 111 -7.32 4.15 17.86
N ALA A 112 -6.25 4.28 17.08
CA ALA A 112 -6.32 4.25 15.62
C ALA A 112 -6.94 2.95 15.10
N CYS A 113 -6.60 1.80 15.70
CA CYS A 113 -7.17 0.52 15.30
C CYS A 113 -8.67 0.44 15.56
N HIS A 114 -9.13 0.86 16.74
CA HIS A 114 -10.55 0.88 17.06
C HIS A 114 -11.33 1.82 16.12
N ASP A 115 -10.80 3.02 15.87
CA ASP A 115 -11.45 3.96 14.96
C ASP A 115 -11.50 3.43 13.51
N SER A 116 -10.45 2.73 13.05
CA SER A 116 -10.43 2.08 11.72
C SER A 116 -11.48 0.99 11.61
N LEU A 117 -11.61 0.14 12.64
CA LEU A 117 -12.63 -0.92 12.70
C LEU A 117 -14.05 -0.36 12.65
N GLU A 118 -14.31 0.74 13.38
CA GLU A 118 -15.59 1.45 13.35
C GLU A 118 -15.91 1.99 11.95
N ARG A 119 -14.95 2.68 11.31
CA ARG A 119 -15.14 3.22 9.95
C ARG A 119 -15.38 2.14 8.91
N LEU A 120 -14.67 1.03 9.03
CA LEU A 120 -14.82 -0.12 8.15
C LEU A 120 -16.10 -0.92 8.45
N GLY A 121 -16.70 -0.77 9.62
CA GLY A 121 -17.84 -1.57 10.06
C GLY A 121 -17.52 -3.06 10.20
N ILE A 122 -16.30 -3.40 10.66
CA ILE A 122 -15.82 -4.79 10.80
C ILE A 122 -15.19 -5.02 12.17
N ASP A 123 -15.10 -6.27 12.60
CA ASP A 123 -14.53 -6.63 13.90
C ASP A 123 -13.01 -6.88 13.87
N GLN A 124 -12.45 -7.16 12.68
CA GLN A 124 -11.06 -7.59 12.53
C GLN A 124 -10.44 -7.15 11.19
N ILE A 125 -9.22 -6.60 11.24
CA ILE A 125 -8.37 -6.30 10.08
C ILE A 125 -7.40 -7.47 9.84
N ASP A 126 -7.19 -7.87 8.59
CA ASP A 126 -6.32 -9.02 8.29
C ASP A 126 -4.84 -8.69 8.48
N LEU A 127 -4.41 -7.53 7.99
CA LEU A 127 -3.04 -7.07 8.14
C LEU A 127 -3.01 -5.59 8.52
N TYR A 128 -2.43 -5.29 9.67
CA TYR A 128 -2.39 -3.93 10.17
C TYR A 128 -0.95 -3.40 10.20
N TYR A 129 -0.71 -2.28 9.51
CA TYR A 129 0.61 -1.69 9.37
C TYR A 129 0.79 -0.47 10.26
N GLN A 130 1.98 -0.32 10.86
CA GLN A 130 2.49 1.04 11.10
C GLN A 130 2.91 1.64 9.74
N HIS A 131 2.29 2.75 9.34
CA HIS A 131 2.44 3.34 8.01
C HIS A 131 3.83 3.96 7.81
N ARG A 132 4.35 4.63 8.84
CA ARG A 132 5.74 5.13 8.94
C ARG A 132 6.24 4.91 10.35
N VAL A 133 7.52 4.59 10.48
CA VAL A 133 8.15 4.40 11.80
C VAL A 133 8.20 5.75 12.52
N ASP A 134 7.68 5.78 13.74
CA ASP A 134 7.85 6.90 14.67
C ASP A 134 9.28 6.84 15.23
N ASP A 135 10.08 7.88 15.01
CA ASP A 135 11.47 7.96 15.45
C ASP A 135 11.62 8.31 16.94
N LYS A 136 10.52 8.75 17.59
CA LYS A 136 10.48 9.12 19.01
C LYS A 136 10.02 7.97 19.90
N VAL A 137 9.44 6.92 19.32
CA VAL A 137 8.91 5.76 20.05
C VAL A 137 9.73 4.52 19.69
N PRO A 138 10.26 3.78 20.69
CA PRO A 138 10.91 2.50 20.43
C PRO A 138 9.95 1.55 19.70
N ILE A 139 10.41 0.93 18.61
CA ILE A 139 9.57 0.03 17.80
C ILE A 139 8.95 -1.11 18.63
N GLU A 140 9.61 -1.53 19.71
CA GLU A 140 9.11 -2.55 20.62
C GLU A 140 7.81 -2.13 21.33
N GLU A 141 7.63 -0.84 21.63
CA GLU A 141 6.39 -0.34 22.20
C GLU A 141 5.25 -0.40 21.19
N THR A 142 5.49 0.09 19.96
CA THR A 142 4.52 0.04 18.86
C THR A 142 4.10 -1.40 18.57
N VAL A 143 5.07 -2.30 18.37
CA VAL A 143 4.80 -3.71 18.07
C VAL A 143 4.14 -4.40 19.26
N GLY A 144 4.52 -4.07 20.49
CA GLY A 144 3.86 -4.54 21.70
C GLY A 144 2.37 -4.20 21.73
N ALA A 145 2.01 -2.96 21.39
CA ALA A 145 0.61 -2.53 21.29
C ALA A 145 -0.15 -3.28 20.18
N MET A 146 0.48 -3.51 19.03
CA MET A 146 -0.11 -4.32 17.96
C MET A 146 -0.30 -5.78 18.37
N VAL A 147 0.59 -6.35 19.18
CA VAL A 147 0.44 -7.70 19.75
C VAL A 147 -0.77 -7.77 20.69
N GLU A 148 -1.00 -6.73 21.50
CA GLU A 148 -2.20 -6.64 22.34
C GLU A 148 -3.47 -6.63 21.48
N LEU A 149 -3.54 -5.80 20.44
CA LEU A 149 -4.68 -5.78 19.50
C LEU A 149 -4.90 -7.14 18.82
N LYS A 150 -3.81 -7.85 18.49
CA LYS A 150 -3.91 -9.22 17.95
C LYS A 150 -4.52 -10.18 18.96
N LYS A 151 -4.10 -10.13 20.23
CA LYS A 151 -4.68 -10.96 21.31
C LYS A 151 -6.15 -10.65 21.56
N GLU A 152 -6.55 -9.38 21.40
CA GLU A 152 -7.95 -8.93 21.46
C GLU A 152 -8.78 -9.33 20.23
N GLY A 153 -8.16 -9.96 19.22
CA GLY A 153 -8.82 -10.39 17.99
C GLY A 153 -9.11 -9.26 17.00
N LYS A 154 -8.59 -8.05 17.24
CA LYS A 154 -8.84 -6.86 16.41
C LYS A 154 -8.02 -6.82 15.13
N ILE A 155 -6.86 -7.47 15.13
CA ILE A 155 -6.01 -7.65 13.96
C ILE A 155 -5.51 -9.10 13.87
N ARG A 156 -5.29 -9.64 12.67
CA ARG A 156 -4.73 -11.00 12.51
C ARG A 156 -3.21 -10.98 12.40
N MET A 157 -2.69 -10.06 11.60
CA MET A 157 -1.27 -9.95 11.26
C MET A 157 -0.74 -8.53 11.44
N LEU A 158 0.57 -8.44 11.70
CA LEU A 158 1.28 -7.19 11.90
C LEU A 158 2.15 -6.93 10.67
N GLY A 159 2.16 -5.69 10.21
CA GLY A 159 3.01 -5.21 9.15
C GLY A 159 3.75 -3.94 9.55
N LEU A 160 4.86 -3.65 8.86
CA LEU A 160 5.55 -2.37 8.93
C LEU A 160 5.68 -1.79 7.52
N SER A 161 5.73 -0.47 7.40
CA SER A 161 5.88 0.20 6.10
C SER A 161 7.03 1.19 6.17
N GLU A 162 7.89 1.17 5.15
CA GLU A 162 9.09 2.02 5.05
C GLU A 162 9.95 2.03 6.32
N CYS A 163 10.21 0.85 6.88
CA CYS A 163 11.11 0.69 8.03
C CYS A 163 12.53 0.33 7.58
N SER A 164 13.53 0.56 8.43
CA SER A 164 14.90 0.10 8.18
C SER A 164 15.06 -1.41 8.46
N ALA A 165 16.10 -2.04 7.91
CA ALA A 165 16.44 -3.43 8.23
C ALA A 165 16.67 -3.64 9.74
N THR A 166 17.32 -2.68 10.40
CA THR A 166 17.54 -2.68 11.85
C THR A 166 16.23 -2.63 12.63
N THR A 167 15.30 -1.74 12.23
CA THR A 167 13.96 -1.65 12.83
C THR A 167 13.20 -2.96 12.63
N LEU A 168 13.25 -3.54 11.43
CA LEU A 168 12.57 -4.81 11.12
C LEU A 168 13.07 -5.97 12.00
N ARG A 169 14.40 -6.09 12.21
CA ARG A 169 14.99 -7.09 13.12
C ARG A 169 14.51 -6.91 14.55
N ARG A 170 14.48 -5.67 15.04
CA ARG A 170 13.99 -5.35 16.40
C ARG A 170 12.52 -5.68 16.57
N ALA A 171 11.68 -5.30 15.60
CA ALA A 171 10.26 -5.64 15.59
C ALA A 171 10.02 -7.15 15.64
N CYS A 172 10.73 -7.93 14.80
CA CYS A 172 10.58 -9.38 14.76
C CYS A 172 11.01 -10.10 16.05
N LYS A 173 11.87 -9.48 16.87
CA LYS A 173 12.20 -10.02 18.21
C LYS A 173 11.04 -9.91 19.20
N VAL A 174 10.13 -8.94 19.01
CA VAL A 174 8.93 -8.78 19.85
C VAL A 174 7.82 -9.71 19.35
N HIS A 175 7.55 -9.70 18.05
CA HIS A 175 6.59 -10.59 17.41
C HIS A 175 6.85 -10.66 15.90
N GLN A 176 6.55 -11.81 15.27
CA GLN A 176 6.70 -11.97 13.83
C GLN A 176 5.93 -10.88 13.05
N ILE A 177 6.66 -10.15 12.20
CA ILE A 177 6.07 -9.25 11.21
C ILE A 177 5.75 -10.08 9.97
N ALA A 178 4.51 -10.03 9.51
CA ALA A 178 4.08 -10.80 8.35
C ALA A 178 4.55 -10.19 7.03
N ALA A 179 4.55 -8.86 6.96
CA ALA A 179 4.88 -8.11 5.76
C ALA A 179 5.57 -6.78 6.04
N ALA A 180 6.45 -6.39 5.14
CA ALA A 180 6.95 -5.04 5.01
C ALA A 180 6.45 -4.43 3.70
N GLN A 181 5.81 -3.26 3.78
CA GLN A 181 5.41 -2.51 2.59
C GLN A 181 6.49 -1.49 2.22
N MET A 182 7.02 -1.58 1.00
CA MET A 182 8.15 -0.76 0.53
C MET A 182 7.88 -0.21 -0.89
N GLU A 183 8.40 0.98 -1.22
CA GLU A 183 8.48 1.41 -2.62
C GLU A 183 9.40 0.45 -3.36
N PHE A 184 8.90 -0.19 -4.41
CA PHE A 184 9.72 -1.11 -5.20
C PHE A 184 9.24 -1.15 -6.65
N SER A 185 10.12 -0.74 -7.57
CA SER A 185 9.86 -0.67 -9.01
C SER A 185 11.20 -0.51 -9.76
N PRO A 186 11.23 -0.56 -11.10
CA PRO A 186 12.41 -0.14 -11.86
C PRO A 186 12.97 1.25 -11.53
N PHE A 187 12.18 2.14 -10.90
CA PHE A 187 12.64 3.44 -10.42
C PHE A 187 13.11 3.47 -8.96
N ALA A 188 12.93 2.38 -8.23
CA ALA A 188 13.21 2.30 -6.80
C ALA A 188 13.65 0.87 -6.45
N LEU A 189 14.96 0.64 -6.48
CA LEU A 189 15.60 -0.66 -6.21
C LEU A 189 16.40 -0.65 -4.90
N GLU A 190 16.27 0.40 -4.09
CA GLU A 190 17.11 0.66 -2.91
C GLU A 190 17.03 -0.48 -1.88
N ILE A 191 15.90 -1.17 -1.78
CA ILE A 191 15.72 -2.33 -0.88
C ILE A 191 16.61 -3.51 -1.25
N GLU A 192 17.11 -3.59 -2.48
CA GLU A 192 18.04 -4.61 -2.95
C GLU A 192 19.50 -4.27 -2.65
N SER A 193 19.79 -3.00 -2.36
CA SER A 193 21.16 -2.53 -2.19
C SER A 193 21.82 -3.05 -0.92
N GLU A 194 23.14 -3.21 -0.96
CA GLU A 194 23.96 -3.53 0.22
C GLU A 194 23.94 -2.40 1.27
N GLN A 195 23.56 -1.18 0.89
CA GLN A 195 23.46 -0.06 1.82
C GLN A 195 22.26 -0.19 2.76
N THR A 196 21.13 -0.70 2.25
CA THR A 196 19.93 -0.89 3.09
C THR A 196 19.85 -2.29 3.68
N GLU A 197 20.42 -3.30 3.01
CA GLU A 197 20.31 -4.73 3.30
C GLU A 197 18.86 -5.21 3.56
N PHE A 198 17.87 -4.47 3.05
CA PHE A 198 16.49 -4.64 3.49
C PHE A 198 15.90 -5.95 2.98
N LEU A 199 16.01 -6.21 1.66
CA LEU A 199 15.45 -7.41 1.05
C LEU A 199 16.13 -8.68 1.58
N LYS A 200 17.44 -8.65 1.83
CA LYS A 200 18.20 -9.73 2.48
C LYS A 200 17.66 -9.99 3.89
N THR A 201 17.54 -8.94 4.70
CA THR A 201 17.01 -9.02 6.07
C THR A 201 15.57 -9.54 6.10
N ALA A 202 14.70 -9.06 5.22
CA ALA A 202 13.32 -9.52 5.12
C ALA A 202 13.24 -11.02 4.79
N ARG A 203 14.07 -11.51 3.86
CA ARG A 203 14.18 -12.95 3.54
C ARG A 203 14.63 -13.78 4.75
N GLU A 204 15.68 -13.36 5.44
CA GLU A 204 16.19 -14.03 6.65
C GLU A 204 15.12 -14.14 7.75
N LEU A 205 14.32 -13.08 7.94
CA LEU A 205 13.26 -13.01 8.95
C LEU A 205 11.92 -13.62 8.50
N GLY A 206 11.84 -14.13 7.26
CA GLY A 206 10.60 -14.66 6.70
C GLY A 206 9.51 -13.61 6.42
N VAL A 207 9.86 -12.33 6.39
CA VAL A 207 8.94 -11.20 6.15
C VAL A 207 8.67 -11.08 4.65
N LYS A 208 7.40 -10.97 4.25
CA LYS A 208 7.01 -10.75 2.85
C LYS A 208 7.16 -9.29 2.46
N ILE A 209 7.50 -9.03 1.19
CA ILE A 209 7.50 -7.67 0.65
C ILE A 209 6.18 -7.42 -0.07
N VAL A 210 5.52 -6.31 0.27
CA VAL A 210 4.40 -5.76 -0.48
C VAL A 210 4.90 -4.48 -1.16
N ALA A 211 5.03 -4.51 -2.48
CA ALA A 211 5.53 -3.37 -3.24
C ALA A 211 4.42 -2.31 -3.41
N TYR A 212 4.66 -1.07 -2.97
CA TYR A 212 3.82 0.06 -3.37
C TYR A 212 4.47 0.83 -4.51
N SER A 213 3.64 1.56 -5.27
CA SER A 213 4.04 2.26 -6.50
C SER A 213 4.83 1.41 -7.52
N PRO A 214 4.49 0.12 -7.75
CA PRO A 214 5.26 -0.73 -8.67
C PRO A 214 5.22 -0.23 -10.12
N LEU A 215 4.21 0.56 -10.47
CA LEU A 215 4.08 1.24 -11.76
C LEU A 215 4.73 2.64 -11.79
N GLY A 216 5.60 2.97 -10.84
CA GLY A 216 6.30 4.25 -10.81
C GLY A 216 5.35 5.44 -10.71
N ARG A 217 4.26 5.31 -9.95
CA ARG A 217 3.19 6.34 -9.83
C ARG A 217 2.51 6.66 -11.16
N GLY A 218 2.40 5.65 -12.03
CA GLY A 218 1.81 5.75 -13.36
C GLY A 218 2.83 5.96 -14.48
N PHE A 219 4.09 6.29 -14.18
CA PHE A 219 5.05 6.58 -15.25
C PHE A 219 5.43 5.33 -16.06
N LEU A 220 5.52 4.16 -15.40
CA LEU A 220 5.87 2.89 -16.04
C LEU A 220 4.72 2.25 -16.84
N THR A 221 3.56 2.92 -16.95
CA THR A 221 2.48 2.47 -17.84
C THR A 221 2.77 2.83 -19.30
N GLY A 222 3.68 3.79 -19.55
CA GLY A 222 3.91 4.37 -20.87
C GLY A 222 2.83 5.36 -21.31
N THR A 223 1.87 5.72 -20.45
CA THR A 223 0.79 6.66 -20.81
C THR A 223 1.11 8.11 -20.50
N ILE A 224 2.15 8.38 -19.71
CA ILE A 224 2.63 9.73 -19.38
C ILE A 224 3.88 10.00 -20.23
N GLN A 225 3.73 10.81 -21.27
CA GLN A 225 4.75 11.15 -22.27
C GLN A 225 5.23 12.60 -22.15
N SER A 226 4.44 13.46 -21.51
CA SER A 226 4.77 14.83 -21.15
C SER A 226 4.36 15.14 -19.71
N ARG A 227 4.94 16.20 -19.12
CA ARG A 227 4.44 16.77 -17.86
C ARG A 227 3.01 17.31 -18.00
N ASP A 228 2.65 17.73 -19.21
CA ASP A 228 1.30 18.25 -19.53
C ASP A 228 0.22 17.16 -19.57
N ASP A 229 0.61 15.87 -19.55
CA ASP A 229 -0.33 14.76 -19.40
C ASP A 229 -0.83 14.63 -17.95
N LEU A 230 -0.22 15.35 -17.01
CA LEU A 230 -0.68 15.45 -15.62
C LEU A 230 -1.57 16.69 -15.45
N ASP A 231 -2.66 16.52 -14.74
CA ASP A 231 -3.47 17.66 -14.30
C ASP A 231 -2.60 18.62 -13.45
N PRO A 232 -2.72 19.95 -13.63
CA PRO A 232 -1.97 20.91 -12.83
C PRO A 232 -2.15 20.76 -11.31
N SER A 233 -3.29 20.21 -10.87
CA SER A 233 -3.59 19.92 -9.47
C SER A 233 -3.05 18.57 -8.99
N ASP A 234 -2.49 17.74 -9.88
CA ASP A 234 -1.91 16.45 -9.52
C ASP A 234 -0.60 16.64 -8.76
N ASN A 235 -0.52 16.13 -7.54
CA ASN A 235 0.68 16.23 -6.70
C ASN A 235 1.95 15.63 -7.33
N ARG A 236 1.83 14.77 -8.36
CA ARG A 236 2.97 14.24 -9.11
C ARG A 236 3.76 15.34 -9.81
N VAL A 237 3.18 16.48 -10.18
CA VAL A 237 3.91 17.59 -10.81
C VAL A 237 5.08 18.11 -9.96
N ASN A 238 4.98 17.96 -8.63
CA ASN A 238 6.00 18.35 -7.66
C ASN A 238 6.94 17.20 -7.26
N HIS A 239 6.67 15.98 -7.74
CA HIS A 239 7.47 14.82 -7.39
C HIS A 239 8.79 14.83 -8.21
N PRO A 240 9.97 14.59 -7.60
CA PRO A 240 11.26 14.72 -8.29
C PRO A 240 11.37 13.93 -9.60
N ARG A 241 10.70 12.76 -9.67
CA ARG A 241 10.63 11.90 -10.87
C ARG A 241 9.97 12.58 -12.09
N PHE A 242 9.05 13.52 -11.85
CA PHE A 242 8.30 14.23 -12.89
C PHE A 242 8.76 15.69 -13.07
N ALA A 243 9.78 16.12 -12.33
CA ALA A 243 10.33 17.48 -12.42
C ALA A 243 10.97 17.71 -13.79
N GLU A 244 10.96 18.96 -14.26
CA GLU A 244 11.38 19.35 -15.63
C GLU A 244 12.76 18.81 -16.04
N GLY A 245 13.75 18.92 -15.16
CA GLY A 245 15.12 18.46 -15.42
C GLY A 245 15.30 16.94 -15.35
N HIS A 246 14.33 16.19 -14.81
CA HIS A 246 14.43 14.74 -14.64
C HIS A 246 13.45 13.97 -15.54
N PHE A 247 12.36 14.61 -15.96
CA PHE A 247 11.28 13.93 -16.68
C PHE A 247 11.77 13.26 -17.96
N GLN A 248 12.50 13.99 -18.81
CA GLN A 248 13.00 13.46 -20.08
C GLN A 248 14.02 12.34 -19.90
N GLU A 249 14.85 12.41 -18.86
CA GLU A 249 15.78 11.33 -18.54
C GLU A 249 15.04 10.08 -18.06
N ASN A 250 14.07 10.24 -17.16
CA ASN A 250 13.24 9.14 -16.67
C ASN A 250 12.37 8.52 -17.77
N LEU A 251 11.93 9.31 -18.75
CA LEU A 251 11.16 8.82 -19.90
C LEU A 251 11.97 7.83 -20.76
N LYS A 252 13.30 7.95 -20.82
CA LYS A 252 14.15 6.98 -21.54
C LYS A 252 14.02 5.58 -20.97
N LEU A 253 13.93 5.44 -19.64
CA LEU A 253 13.69 4.15 -18.97
C LEU A 253 12.31 3.59 -19.36
N VAL A 254 11.27 4.43 -19.35
CA VAL A 254 9.91 4.03 -19.73
C VAL A 254 9.86 3.56 -21.19
N ASN A 255 10.53 4.29 -22.10
CA ASN A 255 10.61 3.92 -23.51
C ASN A 255 11.34 2.58 -23.70
N THR A 256 12.46 2.39 -23.01
CA THR A 256 13.21 1.12 -23.03
C THR A 256 12.34 -0.04 -22.57
N LEU A 257 11.61 0.11 -21.46
CA LEU A 257 10.68 -0.92 -20.97
C LEU A 257 9.53 -1.16 -21.95
N SER A 258 9.02 -0.11 -22.57
CA SER A 258 7.93 -0.22 -23.56
C SER A 258 8.36 -0.99 -24.80
N GLU A 259 9.59 -0.83 -25.26
CA GLU A 259 10.15 -1.63 -26.36
C GLU A 259 10.27 -3.11 -26.00
N VAL A 260 10.73 -3.42 -24.78
CA VAL A 260 10.81 -4.80 -24.28
C VAL A 260 9.41 -5.41 -24.17
N ALA A 261 8.43 -4.64 -23.67
CA ALA A 261 7.05 -5.08 -23.52
C ALA A 261 6.42 -5.41 -24.88
N ARG A 262 6.64 -4.54 -25.88
CA ARG A 262 6.23 -4.77 -27.28
C ARG A 262 6.84 -6.05 -27.85
N LYS A 263 8.15 -6.28 -27.65
CA LYS A 263 8.82 -7.51 -28.12
C LYS A 263 8.24 -8.79 -27.45
N LYS A 264 7.71 -8.66 -26.23
CA LYS A 264 7.08 -9.76 -25.47
C LYS A 264 5.56 -9.85 -25.67
N GLY A 265 4.95 -8.94 -26.42
CA GLY A 265 3.50 -8.93 -26.66
C GLY A 265 2.65 -8.56 -25.43
N CYS A 266 3.20 -7.76 -24.50
CA CYS A 266 2.49 -7.29 -23.31
C CYS A 266 2.53 -5.76 -23.18
N THR A 267 1.75 -5.20 -22.24
CA THR A 267 1.82 -3.77 -21.93
C THR A 267 3.03 -3.43 -21.05
N PRO A 268 3.51 -2.16 -21.04
CA PRO A 268 4.57 -1.74 -20.13
C PRO A 268 4.22 -2.00 -18.67
N SER A 269 2.96 -1.82 -18.27
CA SER A 269 2.48 -2.13 -16.93
C SER A 269 2.56 -3.61 -16.60
N GLN A 270 2.17 -4.49 -17.52
CA GLN A 270 2.29 -5.95 -17.33
C GLN A 270 3.75 -6.35 -17.19
N LEU A 271 4.64 -5.79 -18.01
CA LEU A 271 6.08 -6.06 -17.91
C LEU A 271 6.66 -5.57 -16.57
N ALA A 272 6.28 -4.39 -16.11
CA ALA A 272 6.79 -3.83 -14.85
C ALA A 272 6.32 -4.60 -13.60
N LEU A 273 5.16 -5.25 -13.67
CA LEU A 273 4.58 -6.04 -12.57
C LEU A 273 5.04 -7.51 -12.54
N ALA A 274 5.51 -8.06 -13.67
CA ALA A 274 5.85 -9.47 -13.84
C ALA A 274 7.27 -9.80 -13.35
#